data_AF-A0A9D4ITZ3-F1
#
_entry.id   AF-A0A9D4ITZ3-F1
#
_cell.length_a   1.000
_cell.length_b   1.000
_cell.length_c   1.000
_cell.angle_alpha   90.00
_cell.angle_beta   90.00
_cell.angle_gamma   90.00
#
_symmetry.space_group_name_H-M   'P 1'
#
loop_
_entity.id
_entity.type
_entity.pdbx_description
1 polymer ?
#
loop_
_entity_poly.entity_id
_entity_poly.type
_entity_poly.pdbx_seq_one_letter_code
_entity_poly.pdbx_strand_id
1 'polypeptide(L)'
;MKHFYVKGKTVCKTTFMTYYDIKKTALSNLIHHMSEHGPSPRVHGNKGRRPKHSLNLEDVQRVVHFLLNMSESIGVFYPAAPRGNDNVPVVFLPSHFTKLGIYKEHEKLSISTHPRCIKLSAFKII
;
A
#
# COMPACT_ATOMS: atom_id res chain seq x y z
N MET A 1 -1.35 3.02 44.00
CA MET A 1 -1.73 2.04 42.95
C MET A 1 -2.88 2.62 42.13
N LYS A 2 -2.89 2.50 40.80
CA LYS A 2 -4.09 2.83 40.01
C LYS A 2 -5.10 1.68 40.19
N HIS A 3 -6.27 1.98 40.73
CA HIS A 3 -7.36 1.01 40.88
C HIS A 3 -8.21 0.99 39.61
N PHE A 4 -8.51 -0.21 39.12
CA PHE A 4 -9.39 -0.43 37.97
C PHE A 4 -10.72 -0.98 38.44
N TYR A 5 -11.75 -0.89 37.59
CA TYR A 5 -13.09 -1.38 37.91
C TYR A 5 -13.53 -2.44 36.91
N VAL A 6 -14.06 -3.55 37.42
CA VAL A 6 -14.69 -4.62 36.64
C VAL A 6 -15.99 -5.01 37.31
N LYS A 7 -17.12 -4.91 36.60
CA LYS A 7 -18.46 -5.25 37.13
C LYS A 7 -18.74 -4.63 38.52
N GLY A 8 -18.37 -3.37 38.71
CA GLY A 8 -18.58 -2.64 39.97
C GLY A 8 -17.61 -2.97 41.10
N LYS A 9 -16.61 -3.84 40.88
CA LYS A 9 -15.58 -4.18 41.88
C LYS A 9 -14.24 -3.55 41.53
N THR A 10 -13.51 -3.11 42.55
CA THR A 10 -12.13 -2.63 42.40
C THR A 10 -11.20 -3.82 42.21
N VAL A 11 -10.33 -3.73 41.21
CA VAL A 11 -9.34 -4.77 40.89
C VAL A 11 -7.96 -4.15 40.65
N CYS A 12 -6.92 -4.95 40.81
CA CYS A 12 -5.57 -4.56 40.45
C CYS A 12 -5.37 -4.58 38.92
N LYS A 13 -4.29 -3.94 38.46
CA LYS A 13 -3.98 -3.81 37.03
C LYS A 13 -3.84 -5.16 36.32
N THR A 14 -3.18 -6.13 36.95
CA THR A 14 -2.94 -7.45 36.37
C THR A 14 -4.25 -8.20 36.16
N THR A 15 -5.12 -8.23 37.16
CA THR A 15 -6.45 -8.84 37.04
C THR A 15 -7.29 -8.17 35.95
N PHE A 16 -7.27 -6.83 35.86
CA PHE A 16 -7.95 -6.12 34.77
C PHE A 16 -7.43 -6.53 33.39
N MET A 17 -6.10 -6.61 33.23
CA MET A 17 -5.47 -7.03 31.98
C MET A 17 -5.84 -8.47 31.61
N THR A 18 -5.83 -9.40 32.57
CA THR A 18 -6.22 -10.79 32.34
C THR A 18 -7.70 -10.92 32.00
N TYR A 19 -8.57 -10.19 32.69
CA TYR A 19 -10.02 -10.26 32.49
C TYR A 19 -10.44 -9.81 31.08
N TYR A 20 -9.80 -8.78 30.53
CA TYR A 20 -10.09 -8.24 29.21
C TYR A 20 -9.12 -8.71 28.10
N ASP A 21 -8.17 -9.59 28.43
CA ASP A 21 -7.10 -10.04 27.54
C ASP A 21 -6.33 -8.88 26.86
N ILE A 22 -5.88 -7.91 27.66
CA ILE A 22 -5.21 -6.70 27.18
C ILE A 22 -3.73 -6.70 27.58
N LYS A 23 -2.84 -6.51 26.60
CA LYS A 23 -1.40 -6.32 26.83
C LYS A 23 -1.09 -5.01 27.56
N LYS A 24 0.00 -4.99 28.34
CA LYS A 24 0.44 -3.81 29.11
C LYS A 24 0.55 -2.54 28.27
N THR A 25 1.10 -2.65 27.06
CA THR A 25 1.26 -1.53 26.12
C THR A 25 -0.08 -0.98 25.63
N ALA A 26 -0.99 -1.86 25.24
CA ALA A 26 -2.34 -1.48 24.80
C ALA A 26 -3.11 -0.76 25.92
N LEU A 27 -3.03 -1.25 27.16
CA LEU A 27 -3.65 -0.61 28.32
C LEU A 27 -3.03 0.77 28.62
N SER A 28 -1.69 0.89 28.59
CA SER A 28 -1.03 2.19 28.77
C SER A 28 -1.46 3.21 27.72
N ASN A 29 -1.53 2.80 26.44
CA ASN A 29 -1.96 3.67 25.34
C ASN A 29 -3.44 4.07 25.48
N LEU A 30 -4.30 3.17 25.97
CA LEU A 30 -5.70 3.47 26.24
C LEU A 30 -5.86 4.50 27.36
N ILE A 31 -5.14 4.33 28.47
CA ILE A 31 -5.17 5.28 29.59
C ILE A 31 -4.67 6.66 29.15
N HIS A 32 -3.59 6.71 28.38
CA HIS A 32 -3.04 7.94 27.83
C HIS A 32 -4.06 8.65 26.92
N HIS A 33 -4.62 7.92 25.94
CA HIS A 33 -5.63 8.47 25.03
C HIS A 33 -6.85 8.99 25.80
N MET A 34 -7.35 8.21 26.76
CA MET A 34 -8.48 8.59 27.59
C MET A 34 -8.18 9.85 28.42
N SER A 35 -6.95 10.00 28.91
CA SER A 35 -6.53 11.16 29.70
C SER A 35 -6.41 12.43 28.86
N GLU A 36 -5.99 12.31 27.60
CA GLU A 36 -5.77 13.47 26.71
C GLU A 36 -7.02 13.85 25.90
N HIS A 37 -7.78 12.86 25.42
CA HIS A 37 -8.84 13.05 24.43
C HIS A 37 -10.21 12.55 24.90
N GLY A 38 -10.31 12.04 26.13
CA GLY A 38 -11.55 11.48 26.67
C GLY A 38 -12.02 10.21 25.97
N PRO A 39 -13.30 9.82 26.14
CA PRO A 39 -13.90 8.64 25.51
C PRO A 39 -14.22 8.90 24.03
N SER A 40 -13.17 9.05 23.22
CA SER A 40 -13.27 9.24 21.78
C SER A 40 -12.64 8.07 21.01
N PRO A 41 -13.15 7.71 19.82
CA PRO A 41 -12.48 6.72 18.97
C PRO A 41 -11.06 7.17 18.61
N ARG A 42 -10.10 6.25 18.72
CA ARG A 42 -8.72 6.51 18.29
C ARG A 42 -8.68 6.67 16.78
N VAL A 43 -8.14 7.81 16.34
CA VAL A 43 -7.86 8.07 14.93
C VAL A 43 -6.40 7.72 14.67
N HIS A 44 -6.15 6.82 13.70
CA HIS A 44 -4.79 6.51 13.28
C HIS A 44 -4.10 7.75 12.70
N GLY A 45 -2.83 7.99 13.04
CA GLY A 45 -2.09 9.19 12.59
C GLY A 45 -1.95 9.31 11.06
N ASN A 46 -2.11 8.21 10.34
CA ASN A 46 -2.15 8.20 8.87
C ASN A 46 -3.57 8.37 8.28
N LYS A 47 -4.61 8.60 9.09
CA LYS A 47 -5.96 8.83 8.56
C LYS A 47 -5.93 10.05 7.63
N GLY A 48 -6.37 9.87 6.38
CA GLY A 48 -6.37 10.92 5.36
C GLY A 48 -5.00 11.31 4.80
N ARG A 49 -3.90 10.69 5.26
CA ARG A 49 -2.56 10.94 4.74
C ARG A 49 -2.12 9.82 3.80
N ARG A 50 -1.65 10.17 2.61
CA ARG A 50 -0.98 9.22 1.72
C ARG A 50 0.39 8.86 2.33
N PRO A 51 0.81 7.59 2.29
CA PRO A 51 2.15 7.20 2.69
C PRO A 51 3.22 8.00 1.92
N LYS A 52 4.35 8.33 2.55
CA LYS A 52 5.46 9.07 1.90
C LYS A 52 5.95 8.43 0.59
N HIS A 53 5.75 7.13 0.44
CA HIS A 53 6.16 6.34 -0.73
C HIS A 53 5.02 5.98 -1.66
N SER A 54 3.83 6.58 -1.52
CA SER A 54 2.76 6.40 -2.48
C SER A 54 3.17 6.97 -3.83
N LEU A 55 2.89 6.23 -4.91
CA LEU A 55 2.94 6.76 -6.26
C LEU A 55 1.88 7.85 -6.42
N ASN A 56 2.24 8.94 -7.10
CA ASN A 56 1.25 9.90 -7.58
C ASN A 56 0.63 9.38 -8.89
N LEU A 57 -0.50 9.95 -9.29
CA LEU A 57 -1.20 9.53 -10.51
C LEU A 57 -0.34 9.73 -11.76
N GLU A 58 0.45 10.81 -11.79
CA GLU A 58 1.37 11.12 -12.90
C GLU A 58 2.46 10.07 -13.08
N ASP A 59 3.07 9.58 -11.99
CA ASP A 59 4.06 8.48 -12.03
C ASP A 59 3.43 7.22 -12.62
N VAL A 60 2.19 6.90 -12.21
CA VAL A 60 1.46 5.73 -12.73
C VAL A 60 1.16 5.90 -14.23
N GLN A 61 0.60 7.04 -14.63
CA GLN A 61 0.26 7.31 -16.03
C GLN A 61 1.47 7.26 -16.94
N ARG A 62 2.63 7.76 -16.49
CA ARG A 62 3.88 7.71 -17.26
C ARG A 62 4.36 6.27 -17.48
N VAL A 63 4.32 5.45 -16.44
CA VAL A 63 4.73 4.03 -16.56
C VAL A 63 3.76 3.28 -17.46
N VAL A 64 2.45 3.52 -17.33
CA VAL A 64 1.43 2.93 -18.20
C VAL A 64 1.68 3.34 -19.66
N HIS A 65 1.91 4.62 -19.94
CA HIS A 65 2.20 5.10 -21.29
C HIS A 65 3.48 4.46 -21.87
N PHE A 66 4.53 4.34 -21.06
CA PHE A 66 5.75 3.62 -21.45
C PHE A 66 5.46 2.15 -21.81
N LEU A 67 4.68 1.45 -20.98
CA LEU A 67 4.31 0.05 -21.23
C LEU A 67 3.46 -0.10 -22.48
N LEU A 68 2.52 0.82 -22.72
CA LEU A 68 1.69 0.84 -23.93
C LEU A 68 2.56 1.02 -25.18
N ASN A 69 3.43 2.04 -25.20
CA ASN A 69 4.33 2.30 -26.32
C ASN A 69 5.27 1.12 -26.60
N MET A 70 5.78 0.48 -25.55
CA MET A 70 6.59 -0.73 -25.67
C MET A 70 5.74 -1.87 -26.27
N SER A 71 4.52 -2.07 -25.78
CA SER A 71 3.62 -3.12 -26.27
C SER A 71 3.19 -2.91 -27.73
N GLU A 72 3.05 -1.67 -28.19
CA GLU A 72 2.77 -1.36 -29.60
C GLU A 72 3.96 -1.70 -30.51
N SER A 73 5.19 -1.53 -29.99
CA SER A 73 6.41 -1.72 -30.78
C SER A 73 6.81 -3.19 -30.92
N ILE A 74 6.65 -3.99 -29.87
CA ILE A 74 7.17 -5.37 -29.79
C ILE A 74 6.15 -6.40 -29.31
N GLY A 75 4.95 -5.95 -28.94
CA GLY A 75 3.90 -6.82 -28.44
C GLY A 75 3.23 -7.62 -29.54
N VAL A 76 2.77 -8.81 -29.19
CA VAL A 76 1.99 -9.68 -30.06
C VAL A 76 0.59 -9.81 -29.45
N PHE A 77 -0.42 -9.50 -30.24
CA PHE A 77 -1.81 -9.65 -29.82
C PHE A 77 -2.16 -11.12 -29.62
N TYR A 78 -3.00 -11.38 -28.61
CA TYR A 78 -3.59 -12.69 -28.46
C TYR A 78 -4.51 -13.02 -29.64
N PRO A 79 -4.27 -14.11 -30.40
CA PRO A 79 -5.02 -14.37 -31.64
C PRO A 79 -6.49 -14.70 -31.44
N ALA A 80 -6.90 -15.08 -30.22
CA ALA A 80 -8.30 -15.38 -29.88
C ALA A 80 -8.90 -14.36 -28.89
N ALA A 81 -8.54 -13.08 -29.07
CA ALA A 81 -9.13 -11.96 -28.34
C ALA A 81 -10.25 -11.29 -29.15
N PRO A 82 -11.23 -10.63 -28.49
CA PRO A 82 -11.42 -10.56 -27.04
C PRO A 82 -12.05 -11.83 -26.44
N ARG A 83 -11.75 -12.14 -25.17
CA ARG A 83 -12.37 -13.25 -24.43
C ARG A 83 -13.40 -12.69 -23.44
N GLY A 84 -14.62 -13.20 -23.49
CA GLY A 84 -15.64 -12.84 -22.51
C GLY A 84 -16.03 -11.36 -22.57
N ASN A 85 -16.04 -10.69 -21.41
CA ASN A 85 -16.51 -9.30 -21.26
C ASN A 85 -15.38 -8.26 -21.38
N ASP A 86 -14.16 -8.69 -21.71
CA ASP A 86 -13.01 -7.80 -21.86
C ASP A 86 -13.02 -7.20 -23.27
N ASN A 87 -13.20 -5.89 -23.39
CA ASN A 87 -13.22 -5.21 -24.69
C ASN A 87 -11.82 -5.00 -25.29
N VAL A 88 -10.74 -5.32 -24.57
CA VAL A 88 -9.36 -5.04 -24.97
C VAL A 88 -8.56 -6.34 -25.11
N PRO A 89 -7.91 -6.58 -26.26
CA PRO A 89 -7.10 -7.78 -26.46
C PRO A 89 -5.86 -7.74 -25.57
N VAL A 90 -5.53 -8.89 -24.95
CA VAL A 90 -4.28 -9.04 -24.20
C VAL A 90 -3.10 -8.97 -25.17
N VAL A 91 -2.12 -8.13 -24.86
CA VAL A 91 -0.86 -8.00 -25.59
C VAL A 91 0.24 -8.74 -24.85
N PHE A 92 0.90 -9.69 -25.51
CA PHE A 92 2.03 -10.43 -24.97
C PHE A 92 3.33 -9.76 -25.39
N LEU A 93 4.21 -9.50 -24.41
CA LEU A 93 5.60 -9.15 -24.72
C LEU A 93 6.41 -10.43 -24.98
N PRO A 94 7.49 -10.35 -25.79
CA PRO A 94 8.37 -11.48 -26.03
C PRO A 94 8.95 -12.04 -24.73
N SER A 95 9.17 -13.36 -24.68
CA SER A 95 9.56 -14.09 -23.47
C SER A 95 10.89 -13.65 -22.84
N HIS A 96 11.79 -13.03 -23.60
CA HIS A 96 13.07 -12.53 -23.10
C HIS A 96 12.94 -11.22 -22.32
N PHE A 97 11.80 -10.51 -22.42
CA PHE A 97 11.52 -9.32 -21.63
C PHE A 97 11.02 -9.71 -20.24
N THR A 98 11.95 -9.90 -19.31
CA THR A 98 11.59 -10.06 -17.90
C THR A 98 11.08 -8.74 -17.31
N LYS A 99 10.25 -8.81 -16.26
CA LYS A 99 9.75 -7.61 -15.56
C LYS A 99 10.88 -6.70 -15.06
N LEU A 100 12.04 -7.28 -14.69
CA LEU A 100 13.24 -6.53 -14.33
C LEU A 100 13.90 -5.87 -15.55
N GLY A 101 13.94 -6.56 -16.69
CA GLY A 101 14.47 -6.01 -17.95
C GLY A 101 13.66 -4.80 -18.41
N ILE A 102 12.34 -4.92 -18.41
CA ILE A 102 11.43 -3.81 -18.75
C ILE A 102 11.64 -2.62 -17.81
N TYR A 103 11.77 -2.87 -16.50
CA TYR A 103 12.09 -1.82 -15.53
C TYR A 103 13.43 -1.12 -15.82
N LYS A 104 14.48 -1.86 -16.20
CA LYS A 104 15.79 -1.27 -16.53
C LYS A 104 15.70 -0.37 -17.75
N GLU A 105 14.91 -0.74 -18.76
CA GLU A 105 14.67 0.12 -19.93
C GLU A 105 13.90 1.38 -19.54
N HIS A 106 12.87 1.26 -18.71
CA HIS A 106 12.17 2.40 -18.14
C HIS A 106 13.11 3.31 -17.34
N GLU A 107 13.98 2.74 -16.50
CA GLU A 107 14.94 3.47 -15.68
C GLU A 107 15.91 4.27 -16.54
N LYS A 108 16.48 3.66 -17.59
CA LYS A 108 17.33 4.37 -18.57
C LYS A 108 16.63 5.56 -19.22
N LEU A 109 15.38 5.38 -19.69
CA LEU A 109 14.60 6.44 -20.32
C LEU A 109 14.20 7.54 -19.34
N SER A 110 13.95 7.17 -18.08
CA SER A 110 13.63 8.13 -17.03
C SER A 110 14.84 9.02 -16.72
N ILE A 111 16.06 8.47 -16.67
CA ILE A 111 17.29 9.22 -16.42
C ILE A 111 17.55 10.26 -17.51
N SER A 112 17.24 9.96 -18.77
CA SER A 112 17.47 10.90 -19.89
C SER A 112 16.44 12.02 -19.99
N THR A 113 15.24 11.82 -19.45
CA THR A 113 14.07 12.66 -19.82
C THR A 113 13.42 13.33 -18.61
N HIS A 114 13.55 12.79 -17.38
CA HIS A 114 12.75 13.24 -16.23
C HIS A 114 13.44 13.07 -14.85
N PRO A 115 13.10 13.89 -13.85
CA PRO A 115 13.80 13.90 -12.56
C PRO A 115 13.43 12.78 -11.58
N ARG A 116 12.42 11.94 -11.86
CA ARG A 116 11.93 10.94 -10.90
C ARG A 116 11.64 9.58 -11.56
N CYS A 117 12.56 8.63 -11.34
CA CYS A 117 12.32 7.22 -11.60
C CYS A 117 11.58 6.57 -10.42
N ILE A 118 10.55 5.77 -10.71
CA ILE A 118 9.90 4.96 -9.67
C ILE A 118 10.78 3.77 -9.29
N LYS A 119 10.67 3.28 -8.05
CA LYS A 119 11.43 2.08 -7.64
C LYS A 119 10.86 0.82 -8.29
N LEU A 120 11.71 -0.19 -8.50
CA LEU A 120 11.28 -1.51 -8.99
C LEU A 120 10.11 -2.12 -8.19
N SER A 121 10.10 -1.95 -6.87
CA SER A 121 9.00 -2.45 -6.03
C SER A 121 7.65 -1.79 -6.37
N ALA A 122 7.66 -0.52 -6.73
CA ALA A 122 6.47 0.22 -7.13
C ALA A 122 6.08 -0.08 -8.58
N PHE A 123 7.07 -0.23 -9.47
CA PHE A 123 6.87 -0.67 -10.86
C PHE A 123 6.19 -2.04 -10.93
N LYS A 124 6.42 -2.90 -9.94
CA LYS A 124 5.79 -4.22 -9.87
C LYS A 124 4.29 -4.21 -9.56
N ILE A 125 3.79 -3.12 -8.98
CA ILE A 125 2.40 -2.99 -8.52
C ILE A 125 1.52 -2.37 -9.62
N ILE A 126 2.14 -1.62 -10.53
CA ILE A 126 1.53 -1.19 -11.81
C ILE A 126 1.44 -2.43 -12.72
#